data_AF-A0AAD7DLQ5-F1
#
_entry.id   AF-A0AAD7DLQ5-F1
#
_cell.length_a   1.000
_cell.length_b   1.000
_cell.length_c   1.000
_cell.angle_alpha   90.00
_cell.angle_beta   90.00
_cell.angle_gamma   90.00
#
_symmetry.space_group_name_H-M   'P 1'
#
loop_
_entity.id
_entity.type
_entity.pdbx_description
1 polymer ?
#
loop_
_entity_poly.entity_id
_entity_poly.type
_entity_poly.pdbx_seq_one_letter_code
_entity_poly.pdbx_strand_id
1 'polypeptide(L)'
;MNIDLHYGENLIFSAHGAEAVRAVLDQEHLDAASATPTELDTRNSLFKCNHCCTQGKDVVYTWRGCAAHFINEPQHTQPSWSLVPAPEAASYMSNSDPFPSRLVHRWMCNHCPDSRANSYTYSTVLEHLVQGHAIESPQEDEDFFYFPSFEECPPRILSMPRGANRAQ
;
A
#
# COMPACT_ATOMS: atom_id res chain seq x y z
N MET A 1 -2.27 2.96 39.32
CA MET A 1 -2.69 2.30 38.08
C MET A 1 -1.94 3.03 36.98
N ASN A 2 -0.77 2.51 36.59
CA ASN A 2 0.08 3.12 35.59
C ASN A 2 -0.56 2.90 34.23
N ILE A 3 -0.91 4.00 33.57
CA ILE A 3 -1.23 4.01 32.15
C ILE A 3 0.13 4.03 31.46
N ASP A 4 0.62 2.86 31.03
CA ASP A 4 1.77 2.80 30.13
C ASP A 4 1.32 3.25 28.74
N LEU A 5 1.41 4.57 28.55
CA LEU A 5 1.37 5.23 27.26
C LEU A 5 2.65 4.86 26.50
N HIS A 6 2.59 3.87 25.63
CA HIS A 6 3.51 3.77 24.49
C HIS A 6 2.83 4.27 23.22
N TYR A 7 2.44 5.55 23.25
CA TYR A 7 2.28 6.38 22.06
C TYR A 7 3.50 7.29 22.00
N GLY A 8 4.39 7.05 21.05
CA GLY A 8 5.65 7.80 20.98
C GLY A 8 6.39 7.73 19.65
N GLU A 9 5.80 7.22 18.57
CA GLU A 9 6.36 7.51 17.25
C GLU A 9 5.84 8.87 16.81
N ASN A 10 6.67 9.89 16.96
CA ASN A 10 6.44 11.17 16.33
C ASN A 10 6.27 10.92 14.82
N LEU A 11 5.10 11.26 14.26
CA LEU A 11 4.93 11.34 12.82
C LEU A 11 5.84 12.45 12.32
N ILE A 12 7.00 12.07 11.80
CA ILE A 12 8.01 13.00 11.29
C ILE A 12 7.90 13.05 9.78
N PHE A 13 7.85 14.26 9.24
CA PHE A 13 7.92 14.46 7.81
C PHE A 13 9.25 13.93 7.24
N SER A 14 9.18 13.07 6.23
CA SER A 14 10.35 12.57 5.52
C SER A 14 10.60 13.39 4.24
N ALA A 15 11.67 14.19 4.25
CA ALA A 15 12.11 14.91 3.05
C ALA A 15 12.47 13.95 1.90
N HIS A 16 13.09 12.81 2.22
CA HIS A 16 13.40 11.76 1.25
C HIS A 16 12.12 11.16 0.65
N GLY A 17 11.12 10.87 1.50
CA GLY A 17 9.81 10.41 1.04
C GLY A 17 9.15 11.41 0.08
N ALA A 18 9.18 12.70 0.41
CA ALA A 18 8.63 13.75 -0.44
C ALA A 18 9.34 13.85 -1.80
N GLU A 19 10.67 13.70 -1.85
CA GLU A 19 11.42 13.65 -3.11
C GLU A 19 11.02 12.45 -3.97
N ALA A 20 10.88 11.27 -3.36
CA ALA A 20 10.43 10.08 -4.06
C ALA A 20 9.03 10.27 -4.68
N VAL A 21 8.11 10.89 -3.94
CA VAL A 21 6.76 11.19 -4.44
C VAL A 21 6.78 12.23 -5.56
N ARG A 22 7.63 13.27 -5.48
CA ARG A 22 7.79 14.22 -6.60
C ARG A 22 8.24 13.53 -7.89
N ALA A 23 9.23 12.66 -7.79
CA ALA A 23 9.69 11.90 -8.96
C ALA A 23 8.60 10.98 -9.53
N VAL A 24 7.70 10.44 -8.70
CA VAL A 24 6.50 9.71 -9.16
C VAL A 24 5.54 10.64 -9.92
N LEU A 25 5.26 11.82 -9.38
CA LEU A 25 4.38 12.81 -10.02
C LEU A 25 4.91 13.25 -11.38
N ASP A 26 6.23 13.42 -11.51
CA ASP A 26 6.88 13.74 -12.78
C ASP A 26 6.65 12.64 -13.84
N GLN A 27 6.71 11.36 -13.45
CA GLN A 27 6.43 10.23 -14.35
C GLN A 27 4.95 10.16 -14.77
N GLU A 28 4.05 10.61 -13.90
CA GLU A 28 2.59 10.66 -14.17
C GLU A 28 2.15 11.94 -14.89
N HIS A 29 3.07 12.88 -15.08
CA HIS A 29 2.80 14.22 -15.59
C HIS A 29 1.74 14.97 -14.76
N LEU A 30 1.80 14.83 -13.43
CA LEU A 30 0.92 15.52 -12.48
C LEU A 30 1.63 16.72 -11.85
N ASP A 31 0.87 17.79 -11.58
CA ASP A 31 1.40 18.97 -10.88
C ASP A 31 1.54 18.67 -9.37
N ALA A 32 2.78 18.76 -8.87
CA ALA A 32 3.07 18.53 -7.46
C ALA A 32 2.42 19.55 -6.51
N ALA A 33 1.99 20.72 -7.01
CA ALA A 33 1.28 21.70 -6.20
C ALA A 33 -0.20 21.35 -5.96
N SER A 34 -0.81 20.52 -6.81
CA SER A 34 -2.25 20.20 -6.76
C SER A 34 -2.58 18.72 -6.62
N ALA A 35 -1.64 17.83 -6.94
CA ALA A 35 -1.87 16.40 -6.90
C ALA A 35 -2.22 15.93 -5.48
N THR A 36 -3.20 15.03 -5.39
CA THR A 36 -3.67 14.50 -4.11
C THR A 36 -3.26 13.03 -3.93
N PRO A 37 -3.10 12.55 -2.69
CA PRO A 37 -2.90 11.13 -2.43
C PRO A 37 -4.01 10.26 -3.05
N THR A 38 -5.27 10.70 -2.98
CA THR A 38 -6.43 10.00 -3.54
C THR A 38 -6.34 9.87 -5.07
N GLU A 39 -5.85 10.90 -5.76
CA GLU A 39 -5.62 10.83 -7.20
C GLU A 39 -4.56 9.77 -7.54
N LEU A 40 -3.42 9.78 -6.84
CA LEU A 40 -2.37 8.77 -7.03
C LEU A 40 -2.84 7.35 -6.70
N ASP A 41 -3.71 7.19 -5.71
CA ASP A 41 -4.36 5.92 -5.37
C ASP A 41 -5.29 5.43 -6.45
N THR A 42 -6.11 6.34 -7.00
CA THR A 42 -7.08 6.02 -8.04
C THR A 42 -6.39 5.57 -9.33
N ARG A 43 -5.26 6.20 -9.67
CA ARG A 43 -4.46 5.83 -10.85
C ARG A 43 -3.83 4.44 -10.69
N ASN A 44 -3.48 4.08 -9.46
CA ASN A 44 -2.92 2.76 -9.11
C ASN A 44 -1.76 2.33 -10.04
N SER A 45 -0.97 3.31 -10.47
CA SER A 45 0.18 3.09 -11.34
C SER A 45 1.31 2.35 -10.63
N LEU A 46 2.11 1.65 -11.42
CA LEU A 46 3.25 0.88 -10.95
C LEU A 46 4.55 1.43 -11.51
N PHE A 47 5.60 1.41 -10.70
CA PHE A 47 6.90 2.01 -11.02
C PHE A 47 8.03 1.02 -10.76
N LYS A 48 9.09 1.09 -11.56
CA LYS A 48 10.36 0.38 -11.33
C LYS A 48 11.39 1.36 -10.80
N CYS A 49 12.16 0.95 -9.79
CA CYS A 49 13.35 1.67 -9.39
C CYS A 49 14.47 1.45 -10.42
N ASN A 50 15.09 2.52 -10.91
CA ASN A 50 16.18 2.43 -11.89
C ASN A 50 17.56 2.17 -11.24
N HIS A 51 17.66 2.24 -9.91
CA HIS A 51 18.89 1.96 -9.17
C HIS A 51 19.01 0.51 -8.71
N CYS A 52 17.88 -0.17 -8.46
CA CYS A 52 17.89 -1.55 -8.02
C CYS A 52 18.16 -2.51 -9.17
N CYS A 53 19.23 -3.29 -9.05
CA CYS A 53 19.41 -4.47 -9.88
C CYS A 53 18.74 -5.66 -9.20
N THR A 54 17.51 -5.96 -9.60
CA THR A 54 16.76 -7.07 -9.02
C THR A 54 17.28 -8.40 -9.58
N GLN A 55 18.02 -9.15 -8.78
CA GLN A 55 18.60 -10.44 -9.19
C GLN A 55 17.49 -11.49 -9.43
N GLY A 56 16.98 -11.56 -10.66
CA GLY A 56 16.07 -12.62 -11.13
C GLY A 56 14.56 -12.39 -10.90
N LYS A 57 14.16 -11.38 -10.13
CA LYS A 57 12.76 -10.95 -10.00
C LYS A 57 12.58 -9.58 -10.61
N ASP A 58 11.48 -9.30 -11.27
CA ASP A 58 11.14 -7.93 -11.65
C ASP A 58 10.21 -7.39 -10.56
N VAL A 59 10.56 -6.25 -9.96
CA VAL A 59 9.91 -5.72 -8.76
C VAL A 59 9.37 -4.33 -9.07
N VAL A 60 8.07 -4.15 -8.86
CA VAL A 60 7.37 -2.89 -9.12
C VAL A 60 6.67 -2.39 -7.87
N TYR A 61 6.51 -1.08 -7.79
CA TYR A 61 6.05 -0.36 -6.61
C TYR A 61 4.85 0.52 -6.96
N THR A 62 3.86 0.65 -6.08
CA THR A 62 2.92 1.78 -6.14
C THR A 62 3.60 3.09 -5.73
N TRP A 63 2.93 4.24 -5.79
CA TRP A 63 3.53 5.50 -5.35
C TRP A 63 3.94 5.51 -3.85
N ARG A 64 3.13 4.92 -2.96
CA ARG A 64 3.53 4.68 -1.55
C ARG A 64 4.68 3.70 -1.48
N GLY A 65 4.65 2.71 -2.39
CA GLY A 65 5.74 1.81 -2.71
C GLY A 65 7.08 2.51 -2.89
N CYS A 66 7.10 3.47 -3.80
CA CYS A 66 8.26 4.27 -4.14
C CYS A 66 8.77 5.08 -2.96
N ALA A 67 7.87 5.74 -2.23
CA ALA A 67 8.23 6.54 -1.06
C ALA A 67 8.90 5.69 0.02
N ALA A 68 8.28 4.58 0.42
CA ALA A 68 8.83 3.68 1.43
C ALA A 68 10.14 3.04 0.97
N HIS A 69 10.22 2.62 -0.29
CA HIS A 69 11.46 2.07 -0.85
C HIS A 69 12.61 3.09 -0.75
N PHE A 70 12.40 4.32 -1.21
CA PHE A 70 13.46 5.32 -1.20
C PHE A 70 13.87 5.75 0.22
N ILE A 71 12.93 5.81 1.17
CA ILE A 71 13.23 6.08 2.58
C ILE A 71 14.13 5.01 3.19
N ASN A 72 13.93 3.75 2.82
CA ASN A 72 14.61 2.60 3.44
C ASN A 72 15.89 2.16 2.70
N GLU A 73 16.21 2.75 1.56
CA GLU A 73 17.35 2.37 0.72
C GLU A 73 18.37 3.53 0.68
N PRO A 74 19.22 3.67 1.72
CA PRO A 74 20.10 4.83 1.89
C PRO A 74 21.18 4.98 0.81
N GLN A 75 21.43 3.92 0.03
CA GLN A 75 22.33 3.96 -1.12
C GLN A 75 21.72 4.66 -2.35
N HIS A 76 20.40 4.88 -2.36
CA HIS A 76 19.77 5.68 -3.41
C HIS A 76 19.87 7.15 -3.06
N THR A 77 20.81 7.85 -3.71
CA THR A 77 21.05 9.28 -3.44
C THR A 77 20.04 10.21 -4.11
N GLN A 78 19.29 9.71 -5.09
CA GLN A 78 18.22 10.44 -5.77
C GLN A 78 17.12 9.46 -6.20
N PRO A 79 15.85 9.87 -6.18
CA PRO A 79 14.78 9.01 -6.66
C PRO A 79 14.86 8.87 -8.18
N SER A 80 14.81 7.64 -8.69
CA SER A 80 14.70 7.40 -10.13
C SER A 80 13.74 6.26 -10.40
N TRP A 81 12.63 6.63 -11.04
CA TRP A 81 11.50 5.74 -11.32
C TRP A 81 11.24 5.69 -12.81
N SER A 82 10.80 4.53 -13.27
CA SER A 82 10.20 4.36 -14.60
C SER A 82 8.78 3.86 -14.45
N LEU A 83 7.82 4.53 -15.08
CA LEU A 83 6.43 4.08 -15.13
C LEU A 83 6.33 2.74 -15.87
N VAL A 84 5.60 1.79 -15.30
CA VAL A 84 5.34 0.49 -15.91
C VAL A 84 4.18 0.63 -16.90
N PRO A 85 4.35 0.22 -18.18
CA PRO A 85 3.28 0.30 -19.16
C PRO A 85 2.04 -0.50 -18.76
N ALA A 86 0.85 0.00 -19.09
CA ALA A 86 -0.43 -0.59 -18.66
C ALA A 86 -0.58 -2.12 -18.92
N PRO A 87 -0.17 -2.68 -20.07
CA PRO A 87 -0.25 -4.13 -20.29
C PRO A 87 0.63 -4.94 -19.33
N GLU A 88 1.82 -4.42 -19.03
CA GLU A 88 2.74 -5.05 -18.10
C GLU A 88 2.23 -4.90 -16.65
N ALA A 89 1.74 -3.71 -16.30
CA ALA A 89 1.15 -3.43 -14.99
C ALA A 89 -0.04 -4.36 -14.70
N ALA A 90 -0.92 -4.59 -15.69
CA ALA A 90 -2.03 -5.53 -15.57
C ALA A 90 -1.55 -6.97 -15.27
N SER A 91 -0.41 -7.38 -15.85
CA SER A 91 0.20 -8.70 -15.56
C SER A 91 0.70 -8.79 -14.12
N TYR A 92 1.31 -7.74 -13.57
CA TYR A 92 1.68 -7.73 -12.15
C TYR A 92 0.45 -7.80 -11.26
N MET A 93 -0.61 -7.06 -11.58
CA MET A 93 -1.82 -7.03 -10.78
C MET A 93 -2.56 -8.37 -10.80
N SER A 94 -2.67 -9.01 -11.96
CA SER A 94 -3.37 -10.30 -12.09
C SER A 94 -2.66 -11.46 -11.41
N ASN A 95 -1.32 -11.39 -11.30
CA ASN A 95 -0.51 -12.39 -10.60
C ASN A 95 -0.27 -12.04 -9.13
N SER A 96 -0.81 -10.93 -8.63
CA SER A 96 -0.69 -10.52 -7.23
C SER A 96 -1.91 -10.92 -6.43
N ASP A 97 -1.72 -11.13 -5.13
CA ASP A 97 -2.85 -11.26 -4.22
C ASP A 97 -3.76 -10.02 -4.32
N PRO A 98 -5.10 -10.21 -4.30
CA PRO A 98 -6.03 -9.09 -4.31
C PRO A 98 -5.74 -8.18 -3.11
N PHE A 99 -5.70 -6.87 -3.37
CA PHE A 99 -5.58 -5.85 -2.33
C PHE A 99 -6.91 -5.11 -2.18
N PRO A 100 -7.38 -4.84 -0.94
CA PRO A 100 -6.81 -5.33 0.33
C PRO A 100 -6.88 -6.85 0.45
N SER A 101 -5.86 -7.45 1.08
CA SER A 101 -5.84 -8.90 1.25
C SER A 101 -6.97 -9.33 2.17
N ARG A 102 -7.79 -10.26 1.69
CA ARG A 102 -8.91 -10.82 2.45
C ARG A 102 -8.48 -11.83 3.53
N LEU A 103 -7.22 -12.27 3.47
CA LEU A 103 -6.69 -13.35 4.31
C LEU A 103 -5.89 -12.84 5.50
N VAL A 104 -5.50 -11.57 5.53
CA VAL A 104 -4.70 -11.00 6.62
C VAL A 104 -5.57 -10.41 7.72
N HIS A 105 -5.10 -10.48 8.95
CA HIS A 105 -5.74 -9.89 10.13
C HIS A 105 -5.50 -8.36 10.14
N ARG A 106 -6.18 -7.62 9.27
CA ARG A 106 -6.07 -6.16 9.14
C ARG A 106 -7.40 -5.46 8.87
N TRP A 107 -8.48 -6.21 8.85
CA TRP A 107 -9.83 -5.67 8.76
C TRP A 107 -10.30 -5.29 10.16
N MET A 108 -10.92 -4.14 10.28
CA MET A 108 -11.31 -3.55 11.56
C MET A 108 -12.82 -3.31 11.55
N CYS A 109 -13.46 -3.59 12.68
CA CYS A 109 -14.86 -3.22 12.89
C CYS A 109 -14.95 -1.75 13.30
N ASN A 110 -15.84 -0.98 12.69
CA ASN A 110 -16.06 0.42 13.03
C ASN A 110 -17.01 0.62 14.23
N HIS A 111 -17.67 -0.45 14.69
CA HIS A 111 -18.66 -0.44 15.77
C HIS A 111 -18.09 -0.87 17.12
N CYS A 112 -16.89 -1.43 17.15
CA CYS A 112 -16.22 -1.82 18.38
C CYS A 112 -15.51 -0.60 19.02
N PRO A 113 -15.69 -0.36 20.34
CA PRO A 113 -15.02 0.74 21.04
C PRO A 113 -13.49 0.59 21.04
N ASP A 114 -12.97 -0.64 21.01
CA ASP A 114 -11.55 -0.97 20.88
C ASP A 114 -11.24 -1.63 19.53
N SER A 115 -11.70 -1.03 18.43
CA SER A 115 -11.45 -1.55 17.07
C SER A 115 -9.97 -1.86 16.84
N ARG A 116 -9.04 -1.08 17.42
CA ARG A 116 -7.58 -1.25 17.32
C ARG A 116 -7.01 -2.52 17.95
N ALA A 117 -7.66 -3.09 18.97
CA ALA A 117 -7.19 -4.32 19.61
C ALA A 117 -7.62 -5.58 18.84
N ASN A 118 -8.63 -5.47 17.98
CA ASN A 118 -9.25 -6.59 17.31
C ASN A 118 -9.10 -6.46 15.79
N SER A 119 -8.02 -7.01 15.26
CA SER A 119 -7.82 -7.15 13.82
C SER A 119 -8.37 -8.48 13.32
N TYR A 120 -9.11 -8.44 12.22
CA TYR A 120 -9.83 -9.57 11.62
C TYR A 120 -9.35 -9.84 10.20
N THR A 121 -9.62 -11.05 9.69
CA THR A 121 -9.66 -11.28 8.25
C THR A 121 -10.96 -10.73 7.69
N TYR A 122 -11.08 -10.63 6.36
CA TYR A 122 -12.32 -10.15 5.74
C TYR A 122 -13.52 -11.04 6.13
N SER A 123 -13.33 -12.36 6.16
CA SER A 123 -14.42 -13.26 6.56
C SER A 123 -14.78 -13.11 8.03
N THR A 124 -13.78 -13.01 8.91
CA THR A 124 -14.06 -12.95 10.36
C THR A 124 -14.58 -11.59 10.81
N VAL A 125 -14.28 -10.49 10.10
CA VAL A 125 -14.90 -9.18 10.39
C VAL A 125 -16.38 -9.20 10.03
N LEU A 126 -16.76 -9.81 8.91
CA LEU A 126 -18.17 -9.93 8.51
C LEU A 126 -18.94 -10.81 9.50
N GLU A 127 -18.38 -11.95 9.89
CA GLU A 127 -18.99 -12.81 10.93
C GLU A 127 -19.14 -12.06 12.25
N HIS A 128 -18.13 -11.29 12.65
CA HIS A 128 -18.18 -10.47 13.85
C HIS A 128 -19.28 -9.39 13.78
N LEU A 129 -19.47 -8.72 12.64
CA LEU A 129 -20.53 -7.71 12.48
C LEU A 129 -21.92 -8.32 12.57
N VAL A 130 -22.12 -9.50 11.97
CA VAL A 130 -23.39 -10.23 12.05
C VAL A 130 -23.66 -10.67 13.49
N GLN A 131 -22.69 -11.28 14.16
CA GLN A 131 -22.89 -11.90 15.49
C GLN A 131 -22.82 -10.90 16.65
N GLY A 132 -21.88 -9.94 16.58
CA GLY A 132 -21.60 -8.98 17.64
C GLY A 132 -22.42 -7.69 17.54
N HIS A 133 -22.81 -7.30 16.32
CA HIS A 133 -23.51 -6.03 16.06
C HIS A 133 -24.88 -6.19 15.39
N ALA A 134 -25.29 -7.42 15.05
CA ALA A 134 -26.56 -7.72 14.37
C ALA A 134 -26.74 -6.98 13.03
N ILE A 135 -25.63 -6.76 12.30
CA ILE A 135 -25.64 -6.11 10.98
C ILE A 135 -25.68 -7.20 9.91
N GLU A 136 -26.83 -7.38 9.26
CA GLU A 136 -27.04 -8.45 8.26
C GLU A 136 -26.36 -8.17 6.91
N SER A 137 -26.16 -6.90 6.55
CA SER A 137 -25.52 -6.49 5.30
C SER A 137 -24.47 -5.40 5.53
N PRO A 138 -23.31 -5.77 6.11
CA PRO A 138 -22.27 -4.80 6.42
C PRO A 138 -21.71 -4.10 5.17
N GLN A 139 -21.48 -2.80 5.26
CA GLN A 139 -20.87 -1.97 4.22
C GLN A 139 -19.41 -1.65 4.56
N GLU A 140 -18.52 -1.78 3.58
CA GLU A 140 -17.12 -1.36 3.69
C GLU A 140 -17.05 0.18 3.82
N ASP A 141 -16.09 0.67 4.60
CA ASP A 141 -15.90 2.06 5.02
C ASP A 141 -16.98 2.64 5.97
N GLU A 142 -18.12 1.98 6.13
CA GLU A 142 -19.16 2.36 7.11
C GLU A 142 -19.12 1.46 8.36
N ASP A 143 -19.22 0.14 8.17
CA ASP A 143 -19.31 -0.83 9.26
C ASP A 143 -17.97 -1.49 9.57
N PHE A 144 -17.11 -1.61 8.56
CA PHE A 144 -15.79 -2.17 8.66
C PHE A 144 -14.87 -1.56 7.61
N PHE A 145 -13.57 -1.57 7.87
CA PHE A 145 -12.59 -1.02 6.94
C PHE A 145 -11.31 -1.83 6.99
N TYR A 146 -10.57 -1.85 5.88
CA TYR A 146 -9.21 -2.34 5.88
C TYR A 146 -8.31 -1.29 6.52
N PHE A 147 -7.60 -1.64 7.58
CA PHE A 147 -6.59 -0.78 8.19
C PHE A 147 -5.21 -1.20 7.71
N PRO A 148 -4.66 -0.55 6.67
CA PRO A 148 -3.24 -0.64 6.41
C PRO A 148 -2.56 0.00 7.62
N SER A 149 -1.88 -0.78 8.48
CA SER A 149 -1.19 -0.20 9.63
C SER A 149 -0.25 0.92 9.14
N PHE A 150 0.00 1.95 9.94
CA PHE A 150 0.98 2.98 9.58
C PHE A 150 2.41 2.40 9.48
N GLU A 151 2.67 1.29 10.17
CA GLU A 151 3.93 0.53 10.07
C GLU A 151 4.01 -0.28 8.77
N GLU A 152 2.87 -0.64 8.18
CA GLU A 152 2.76 -1.50 7.00
C GLU A 152 1.44 -1.22 6.26
N CYS A 153 1.31 -0.05 5.64
CA CYS A 153 0.76 -0.05 4.30
C CYS A 153 1.94 -0.61 3.51
N PRO A 154 2.14 -1.95 3.42
CA PRO A 154 3.36 -2.44 2.84
C PRO A 154 3.40 -1.75 1.48
N PRO A 155 4.53 -1.11 1.12
CA PRO A 155 4.74 -0.73 -0.26
C PRO A 155 4.22 -1.92 -1.09
N ARG A 156 3.18 -1.71 -1.93
CA ARG A 156 2.61 -2.82 -2.69
C ARG A 156 3.68 -3.16 -3.71
N ILE A 157 4.54 -4.07 -3.30
CA ILE A 157 5.67 -4.56 -4.03
C ILE A 157 5.15 -5.77 -4.77
N LEU A 158 4.93 -5.61 -6.07
CA LEU A 158 4.55 -6.72 -6.92
C LEU A 158 5.81 -7.29 -7.55
N SER A 159 5.92 -8.61 -7.55
CA SER A 159 7.10 -9.29 -8.12
C SER A 159 6.69 -10.39 -9.08
N MET A 160 7.34 -10.46 -10.23
CA MET A 160 7.23 -11.58 -11.17
C MET A 160 8.62 -12.16 -11.48
N PRO A 161 8.75 -13.47 -11.78
CA PRO A 161 10.00 -14.04 -12.28
C PRO A 161 10.41 -13.39 -13.62
N ARG A 162 11.69 -13.05 -13.79
CA ARG A 162 12.18 -12.54 -15.09
C ARG A 162 11.94 -13.60 -16.19
N GLY A 163 11.27 -13.20 -17.27
CA GLY A 163 11.07 -14.03 -18.47
C GLY A 163 9.72 -14.74 -18.60
N ALA A 164 8.78 -14.54 -17.67
CA ALA A 164 7.44 -15.15 -17.75
C ALA A 164 6.58 -14.64 -18.92
N ASN A 165 6.90 -13.48 -19.51
CA ASN A 165 6.19 -12.89 -20.66
C ASN A 165 7.09 -12.75 -21.90
N ARG A 166 7.59 -13.88 -22.40
CA ARG A 166 7.96 -14.01 -23.83
C ARG A 166 7.12 -15.13 -24.46
N ALA A 167 5.81 -14.97 -24.45
CA ALA A 167 4.96 -15.64 -25.43
C ALA A 167 4.87 -14.73 -26.66
N GLN A 168 5.21 -15.32 -27.81
CA GLN A 168 5.23 -14.73 -29.14
C GLN A 168 3.82 -14.39 -29.62
#